data_AF-A0A1I2VIE3-F1
#
_entry.id   AF-A0A1I2VIE3-F1
#
_cell.length_a   1.000
_cell.length_b   1.000
_cell.length_c   1.000
_cell.angle_alpha   90.00
_cell.angle_beta   90.00
_cell.angle_gamma   90.00
#
_symmetry.space_group_name_H-M   'P 1'
#
loop_
_entity.id
_entity.type
_entity.pdbx_description
1 polymer ?
#
loop_
_entity_poly.entity_id
_entity_poly.type
_entity_poly.pdbx_seq_one_letter_code
_entity_poly.pdbx_strand_id
1 'polypeptide(L)'
;MAELTWLRSRHMELGTEVEALQATAAWMDDATMLEVWDRITGHVTFFVNDLVPYISVEDEILYPALTVAAETATPIDVLRAHHAEIDRLAADLDEARRALPLGEEDAWRQVRQALYGLYAVARLHFTVEDEIVLPLLEADLDARDAEELEDAVRAVVHNTQSSLDFQEA
;
A
#
# COMPACT_ATOMS: atom_id res chain seq x y z
N MET A 1 -0.45 -26.33 10.09
CA MET A 1 -0.82 -25.80 8.76
C MET A 1 0.13 -24.65 8.49
N ALA A 2 0.43 -24.35 7.23
CA ALA A 2 1.15 -23.13 6.91
C ALA A 2 0.33 -21.93 7.37
N GLU A 3 0.98 -20.94 7.97
CA GLU A 3 0.37 -19.67 8.36
C GLU A 3 1.36 -18.56 8.05
N LEU A 4 0.93 -17.58 7.25
CA LEU A 4 1.74 -16.43 6.86
C LEU A 4 1.55 -15.31 7.91
N THR A 5 2.05 -15.56 9.13
CA THR A 5 1.80 -14.72 10.31
C THR A 5 2.47 -13.34 10.19
N TRP A 6 3.68 -13.27 9.64
CA TRP A 6 4.38 -12.01 9.46
C TRP A 6 3.68 -11.13 8.42
N LEU A 7 3.24 -11.69 7.29
CA LEU A 7 2.49 -10.94 6.27
C LEU A 7 1.21 -10.32 6.86
N ARG A 8 0.43 -11.11 7.62
CA ARG A 8 -0.78 -10.61 8.28
C ARG A 8 -0.48 -9.51 9.32
N SER A 9 0.60 -9.66 10.09
CA SER A 9 1.04 -8.61 11.01
C SER A 9 1.41 -7.33 10.26
N ARG A 10 2.11 -7.46 9.12
CA ARG A 10 2.50 -6.33 8.30
C ARG A 10 1.30 -5.62 7.68
N HIS A 11 0.30 -6.36 7.21
CA HIS A 11 -0.97 -5.79 6.72
C HIS A 11 -1.72 -5.02 7.81
N MET A 12 -1.75 -5.50 9.05
CA MET A 12 -2.37 -4.77 10.16
C MET A 12 -1.64 -3.44 10.46
N GLU A 13 -0.30 -3.44 10.42
CA GLU A 13 0.50 -2.24 10.60
C GLU A 13 0.24 -1.22 9.49
N LEU A 14 0.38 -1.63 8.22
CA LEU A 14 0.13 -0.76 7.06
C LEU A 14 -1.32 -0.29 6.99
N GLY A 15 -2.27 -1.17 7.32
CA GLY A 15 -3.69 -0.88 7.37
C GLY A 15 -4.04 0.22 8.37
N THR A 16 -3.31 0.34 9.47
CA THR A 16 -3.50 1.43 10.44
C THR A 16 -3.18 2.80 9.82
N GLU A 17 -2.12 2.89 9.02
CA GLU A 17 -1.77 4.10 8.28
C GLU A 17 -2.79 4.40 7.17
N VAL A 18 -3.28 3.37 6.47
CA VAL A 18 -4.36 3.52 5.46
C VAL A 18 -5.64 4.09 6.08
N GLU A 19 -6.06 3.61 7.26
CA GLU A 19 -7.24 4.15 7.96
C GLU A 19 -7.06 5.63 8.36
N ALA A 20 -5.83 6.08 8.62
CA ALA A 20 -5.54 7.48 8.95
C ALA A 20 -5.81 8.46 7.79
N LEU A 21 -5.86 7.97 6.55
CA LEU A 21 -6.17 8.79 5.35
C LEU A 21 -7.58 9.34 5.40
N GLN A 22 -8.57 8.49 5.74
CA GLN A 22 -9.96 8.89 5.86
C GLN A 22 -10.14 9.97 6.95
N ALA A 23 -9.50 9.76 8.10
CA ALA A 23 -9.52 10.71 9.21
C ALA A 23 -8.89 12.05 8.81
N THR A 24 -7.81 12.02 8.03
CA THR A 24 -7.16 13.23 7.50
C THR A 24 -8.10 13.98 6.57
N ALA A 25 -8.74 13.29 5.63
CA ALA A 25 -9.67 13.88 4.67
C ALA A 25 -10.88 14.54 5.35
N ALA A 26 -11.39 13.94 6.43
CA ALA A 26 -12.49 14.48 7.22
C ALA A 26 -12.08 15.72 8.04
N TRP A 27 -10.88 15.72 8.62
CA TRP A 27 -10.37 16.81 9.45
C TRP A 27 -9.99 18.07 8.66
N MET A 28 -9.74 17.95 7.35
CA MET A 28 -9.34 19.08 6.51
C MET A 28 -10.26 20.31 6.66
N ASP A 29 -11.58 20.13 6.81
CA ASP A 29 -12.51 21.27 6.89
C ASP A 29 -12.25 22.23 8.08
N ASP A 30 -11.58 21.75 9.13
CA ASP A 30 -11.25 22.52 10.34
C ASP A 30 -9.76 22.90 10.43
N ALA A 31 -8.95 22.52 9.44
CA ALA A 31 -7.49 22.64 9.48
C ALA A 31 -6.97 23.86 8.71
N THR A 32 -5.82 24.37 9.13
CA THR A 32 -5.05 25.34 8.33
C THR A 32 -4.32 24.67 7.17
N MET A 33 -3.96 25.44 6.14
CA MET A 33 -3.19 24.90 5.00
C MET A 33 -1.84 24.29 5.44
N LEU A 34 -1.15 24.89 6.41
CA LEU A 34 0.11 24.38 6.91
C LEU A 34 -0.05 23.02 7.60
N GLU A 35 -1.09 22.89 8.43
CA GLU A 35 -1.45 21.65 9.13
C GLU A 35 -1.84 20.53 8.16
N VAL A 36 -2.61 20.85 7.11
CA VAL A 36 -2.91 19.89 6.05
C VAL A 36 -1.63 19.50 5.32
N TRP A 37 -0.83 20.46 4.87
CA TRP A 37 0.38 20.19 4.09
C TRP A 37 1.36 19.27 4.85
N ASP A 38 1.58 19.51 6.14
CA ASP A 38 2.45 18.67 6.99
C ASP A 38 1.92 17.24 7.07
N ARG A 39 0.62 17.08 7.34
CA ARG A 39 -0.01 15.76 7.46
C ARG A 39 -0.05 14.99 6.14
N ILE A 40 -0.30 15.67 5.01
CA ILE A 40 -0.24 15.04 3.67
C ILE A 40 1.21 14.68 3.31
N THR A 41 2.19 15.45 3.75
CA THR A 41 3.61 15.09 3.55
C THR A 41 3.92 13.76 4.24
N GLY A 42 3.46 13.56 5.48
CA GLY A 42 3.57 12.27 6.17
C GLY A 42 2.93 11.11 5.40
N HIS A 43 1.72 11.31 4.86
CA HIS A 43 1.05 10.28 4.05
C HIS A 43 1.81 9.97 2.75
N VAL A 44 2.28 11.00 2.04
CA VAL A 44 3.09 10.80 0.82
C VAL A 44 4.35 10.01 1.15
N THR A 45 5.06 10.35 2.22
CA THR A 45 6.24 9.59 2.68
C THR A 45 5.88 8.13 2.96
N PHE A 46 4.78 7.87 3.67
CA PHE A 46 4.30 6.50 3.91
C PHE A 46 4.06 5.73 2.60
N PHE A 47 3.39 6.32 1.61
CA PHE A 47 3.16 5.63 0.33
C PHE A 47 4.47 5.33 -0.39
N VAL A 48 5.36 6.31 -0.49
CA VAL A 48 6.61 6.20 -1.27
C VAL A 48 7.62 5.26 -0.60
N ASN A 49 7.73 5.30 0.73
CA ASN A 49 8.80 4.60 1.46
C ASN A 49 8.31 3.30 2.11
N ASP A 50 7.01 3.13 2.34
CA ASP A 50 6.47 1.93 2.98
C ASP A 50 5.56 1.12 2.07
N LEU A 51 4.41 1.67 1.67
CA LEU A 51 3.38 0.85 1.03
C LEU A 51 3.73 0.43 -0.40
N VAL A 52 4.14 1.37 -1.26
CA VAL A 52 4.46 1.08 -2.67
C VAL A 52 5.65 0.10 -2.79
N PRO A 53 6.74 0.27 -2.03
CA PRO A 53 7.81 -0.71 -1.99
C PRO A 53 7.33 -2.09 -1.54
N TYR A 54 6.48 -2.15 -0.53
CA TYR A 54 5.94 -3.41 0.00
C TYR A 54 5.13 -4.17 -1.07
N ILE A 55 4.12 -3.54 -1.67
CA ILE A 55 3.24 -4.18 -2.66
C ILE A 55 3.98 -4.56 -3.96
N SER A 56 5.07 -3.85 -4.28
CA SER A 56 5.94 -4.22 -5.40
C SER A 56 6.68 -5.54 -5.13
N VAL A 57 7.10 -5.79 -3.89
CA VAL A 57 7.76 -7.06 -3.52
C VAL A 57 6.79 -8.23 -3.59
N GLU A 58 5.51 -8.01 -3.30
CA GLU A 58 4.48 -9.05 -3.43
C GLU A 58 4.35 -9.52 -4.89
N ASP A 59 4.39 -8.59 -5.84
CA ASP A 59 4.39 -8.90 -7.28
C ASP A 59 5.60 -9.74 -7.72
N GLU A 60 6.76 -9.48 -7.13
CA GLU A 60 8.03 -10.13 -7.48
C GLU A 60 8.24 -11.48 -6.81
N ILE A 61 7.71 -11.67 -5.60
CA ILE A 61 8.03 -12.82 -4.74
C ILE A 61 6.78 -13.60 -4.34
N LEU A 62 5.76 -12.92 -3.81
CA LEU A 62 4.60 -13.56 -3.20
C LEU A 62 3.69 -14.19 -4.26
N TYR A 63 3.27 -13.42 -5.27
CA TYR A 63 2.33 -13.89 -6.27
C TYR A 63 2.90 -14.99 -7.20
N PRO A 64 4.19 -14.98 -7.58
CA PRO A 64 4.78 -16.09 -8.33
C PRO A 64 4.79 -17.43 -7.58
N ALA A 65 4.66 -17.43 -6.25
CA ALA A 65 4.57 -18.66 -5.46
C ALA A 65 3.20 -19.35 -5.57
N LEU A 66 2.16 -18.65 -6.06
CA LEU A 66 0.82 -19.21 -6.22
C LEU A 66 0.83 -20.24 -7.38
N THR A 67 0.62 -21.51 -7.08
CA THR A 67 0.65 -22.57 -8.11
C THR A 67 -0.65 -22.69 -8.93
N VAL A 68 -1.67 -21.91 -8.60
CA VAL A 68 -2.99 -21.97 -9.25
C VAL A 68 -2.87 -21.60 -10.73
N ALA A 69 -3.09 -22.62 -11.57
CA ALA A 69 -2.93 -22.57 -13.00
C ALA A 69 -3.88 -21.57 -13.69
N ALA A 70 -3.24 -20.76 -14.54
CA ALA A 70 -3.77 -19.94 -15.60
C ALA A 70 -4.91 -20.60 -16.41
N GLU A 71 -6.04 -19.91 -16.53
CA GLU A 71 -6.93 -19.95 -17.70
C GLU A 71 -7.97 -18.79 -17.71
N THR A 72 -8.14 -18.06 -16.61
CA THR A 72 -8.97 -16.84 -16.50
C THR A 72 -8.34 -15.79 -15.58
N ALA A 73 -8.79 -14.54 -15.65
CA ALA A 73 -8.36 -13.45 -14.76
C ALA A 73 -8.34 -13.92 -13.30
N THR A 74 -7.18 -13.81 -12.67
CA THR A 74 -6.93 -14.30 -11.31
C THR A 74 -7.13 -13.18 -10.29
N PRO A 75 -7.32 -13.48 -8.99
CA PRO A 75 -7.24 -12.47 -7.94
C PRO A 75 -5.96 -11.60 -8.02
N ILE A 76 -4.87 -12.15 -8.56
CA ILE A 76 -3.61 -11.45 -8.77
C ILE A 76 -3.74 -10.33 -9.82
N ASP A 77 -4.50 -10.53 -10.89
CA ASP A 77 -4.71 -9.48 -11.91
C ASP A 77 -5.49 -8.29 -11.32
N VAL A 78 -6.41 -8.57 -10.39
CA VAL A 78 -7.13 -7.53 -9.63
C VAL A 78 -6.19 -6.79 -8.70
N LEU A 79 -5.31 -7.49 -7.98
CA LEU A 79 -4.33 -6.87 -7.09
C LEU A 79 -3.32 -5.99 -7.83
N ARG A 80 -2.82 -6.43 -8.98
CA ARG A 80 -1.98 -5.60 -9.86
C ARG A 80 -2.68 -4.34 -10.35
N ALA A 81 -3.97 -4.45 -10.66
CA ALA A 81 -4.76 -3.27 -11.00
C ALA A 81 -4.92 -2.32 -9.79
N HIS A 82 -5.05 -2.86 -8.58
CA HIS A 82 -5.02 -2.04 -7.36
C HIS A 82 -3.66 -1.37 -7.15
N HIS A 83 -2.52 -2.07 -7.35
CA HIS A 83 -1.18 -1.48 -7.23
C HIS A 83 -1.03 -0.27 -8.15
N ALA A 84 -1.38 -0.44 -9.43
CA ALA A 84 -1.30 0.63 -10.41
C ALA A 84 -2.18 1.85 -10.03
N GLU A 85 -3.36 1.61 -9.45
CA GLU A 85 -4.24 2.69 -9.00
C GLU A 85 -3.74 3.36 -7.71
N ILE A 86 -3.14 2.61 -6.78
CA ILE A 86 -2.48 3.14 -5.58
C ILE A 86 -1.32 4.06 -5.99
N ASP A 87 -0.46 3.61 -6.91
CA ASP A 87 0.65 4.41 -7.43
C ASP A 87 0.16 5.72 -8.07
N ARG A 88 -0.86 5.62 -8.92
CA ARG A 88 -1.45 6.76 -9.60
C ARG A 88 -2.03 7.76 -8.59
N LEU A 89 -2.81 7.30 -7.62
CA LEU A 89 -3.42 8.16 -6.61
C LEU A 89 -2.39 8.74 -5.63
N ALA A 90 -1.30 8.03 -5.32
CA ALA A 90 -0.21 8.54 -4.50
C ALA A 90 0.53 9.67 -5.22
N ALA A 91 0.75 9.52 -6.54
CA ALA A 91 1.30 10.59 -7.38
C ALA A 91 0.36 11.81 -7.44
N ASP A 92 -0.95 11.60 -7.64
CA ASP A 92 -1.96 12.66 -7.63
C ASP A 92 -1.99 13.39 -6.27
N LEU A 93 -1.89 12.65 -5.16
CA LEU A 93 -1.86 13.22 -3.81
C LEU A 93 -0.66 14.15 -3.64
N ASP A 94 0.52 13.69 -4.08
CA ASP A 94 1.73 14.49 -3.97
C ASP A 94 1.71 15.73 -4.88
N GLU A 95 1.19 15.60 -6.11
CA GLU A 95 0.98 16.74 -6.99
C GLU A 95 0.04 17.79 -6.35
N ALA A 96 -1.12 17.34 -5.86
CA ALA A 96 -2.09 18.22 -5.21
C ALA A 96 -1.51 18.86 -3.93
N ARG A 97 -0.70 18.12 -3.16
CA ARG A 97 0.03 18.64 -2.00
C ARG A 97 1.00 19.76 -2.38
N ARG A 98 1.73 19.62 -3.48
CA ARG A 98 2.65 20.66 -3.98
C ARG A 98 1.91 21.89 -4.51
N ALA A 99 0.67 21.73 -4.99
CA ALA A 99 -0.18 22.83 -5.46
C ALA A 99 -0.84 23.64 -4.33
N LEU A 100 -1.04 23.06 -3.13
CA LEU A 100 -1.61 23.74 -1.96
C LEU A 100 -0.96 25.11 -1.64
N PRO A 101 0.38 25.22 -1.45
CA PRO A 101 1.02 26.50 -1.14
C PRO A 101 0.96 27.51 -2.29
N LEU A 102 0.65 27.07 -3.52
CA LEU A 102 0.50 27.94 -4.69
C LEU A 102 -0.89 28.61 -4.75
N GLY A 103 -1.84 28.17 -3.92
CA GLY A 103 -3.20 28.71 -3.86
C GLY A 103 -4.06 28.31 -5.06
N GLU A 104 -3.77 27.17 -5.69
CA GLU A 104 -4.57 26.65 -6.80
C GLU A 104 -5.98 26.27 -6.33
N GLU A 105 -6.98 26.72 -7.08
CA GLU A 105 -8.40 26.69 -6.67
C GLU A 105 -8.93 25.27 -6.36
N ASP A 106 -8.37 24.26 -7.01
CA ASP A 106 -8.80 22.86 -6.87
C ASP A 106 -7.89 21.99 -6.00
N ALA A 107 -6.72 22.47 -5.56
CA ALA A 107 -5.73 21.65 -4.84
C ALA A 107 -6.34 21.01 -3.57
N TRP A 108 -7.13 21.78 -2.82
CA TRP A 108 -7.80 21.28 -1.60
C TRP A 108 -8.78 20.13 -1.89
N ARG A 109 -9.52 20.25 -2.99
CA ARG A 109 -10.50 19.25 -3.44
C ARG A 109 -9.78 17.99 -3.93
N GLN A 110 -8.71 18.16 -4.70
CA GLN A 110 -7.90 17.07 -5.24
C GLN A 110 -7.22 16.27 -4.13
N VAL A 111 -6.63 16.93 -3.13
CA VAL A 111 -6.09 16.25 -1.94
C VAL A 111 -7.16 15.39 -1.28
N ARG A 112 -8.36 15.94 -1.04
CA ARG A 112 -9.46 15.18 -0.41
C ARG A 112 -9.87 13.97 -1.25
N GLN A 113 -9.97 14.14 -2.56
CA GLN A 113 -10.33 13.07 -3.48
C GLN A 113 -9.27 11.96 -3.47
N ALA A 114 -7.99 12.32 -3.55
CA ALA A 114 -6.89 11.37 -3.53
C ALA A 114 -6.84 10.59 -2.20
N LEU A 115 -7.01 11.26 -1.04
CA LEU A 115 -7.04 10.59 0.26
C LEU A 115 -8.15 9.55 0.37
N TYR A 116 -9.39 9.88 -0.04
CA TYR A 116 -10.49 8.92 0.00
C TYR A 116 -10.32 7.80 -1.02
N GLY A 117 -9.78 8.11 -2.21
CA GLY A 117 -9.45 7.12 -3.22
C GLY A 117 -8.42 6.11 -2.73
N LEU A 118 -7.31 6.60 -2.18
CA LEU A 118 -6.23 5.78 -1.61
C LEU A 118 -6.74 4.90 -0.48
N TYR A 119 -7.49 5.47 0.46
CA TYR A 119 -8.14 4.73 1.54
C TYR A 119 -8.99 3.57 0.98
N ALA A 120 -9.86 3.84 0.01
CA ALA A 120 -10.78 2.84 -0.52
C ALA A 120 -10.03 1.72 -1.27
N VAL A 121 -9.08 2.06 -2.12
CA VAL A 121 -8.34 1.08 -2.95
C VAL A 121 -7.38 0.26 -2.10
N ALA A 122 -6.57 0.89 -1.24
CA ALA A 122 -5.61 0.18 -0.40
C ALA A 122 -6.30 -0.76 0.61
N ARG A 123 -7.40 -0.31 1.22
CA ARG A 123 -8.19 -1.17 2.12
C ARG A 123 -8.78 -2.37 1.39
N LEU A 124 -9.28 -2.17 0.17
CA LEU A 124 -9.83 -3.27 -0.63
C LEU A 124 -8.73 -4.23 -1.07
N HIS A 125 -7.55 -3.72 -1.45
CA HIS A 125 -6.37 -4.52 -1.77
C HIS A 125 -6.00 -5.47 -0.63
N PHE A 126 -5.80 -4.98 0.60
CA PHE A 126 -5.52 -5.84 1.75
C PHE A 126 -6.64 -6.84 2.03
N THR A 127 -7.91 -6.44 1.86
CA THR A 127 -9.03 -7.37 2.03
C THR A 127 -8.96 -8.54 1.04
N VAL A 128 -8.67 -8.26 -0.23
CA VAL A 128 -8.52 -9.30 -1.26
C VAL A 128 -7.35 -10.22 -0.93
N GLU A 129 -6.22 -9.68 -0.47
CA GLU A 129 -5.08 -10.52 -0.10
C GLU A 129 -5.37 -11.38 1.13
N ASP A 130 -5.81 -10.77 2.23
CA ASP A 130 -5.98 -11.45 3.52
C ASP A 130 -7.06 -12.52 3.48
N GLU A 131 -8.14 -12.27 2.74
CA GLU A 131 -9.31 -13.15 2.68
C GLU A 131 -9.29 -14.12 1.51
N ILE A 132 -8.53 -13.85 0.45
CA ILE A 132 -8.53 -14.67 -0.78
C ILE A 132 -7.13 -15.21 -1.09
N VAL A 133 -6.11 -14.36 -1.23
CA VAL A 133 -4.80 -14.79 -1.74
C VAL A 133 -3.98 -15.53 -0.68
N LEU A 134 -3.84 -14.99 0.52
CA LEU A 134 -3.08 -15.64 1.59
C LEU A 134 -3.65 -17.02 1.95
N PRO A 135 -4.99 -17.21 2.09
CA PRO A 135 -5.55 -18.55 2.31
C PRO A 135 -5.28 -19.54 1.17
N LEU A 136 -5.23 -19.08 -0.08
CA LEU A 136 -4.88 -19.94 -1.22
C LEU A 136 -3.40 -20.35 -1.17
N LEU A 137 -2.50 -19.42 -0.84
CA LEU A 137 -1.08 -19.74 -0.63
C LEU A 137 -0.88 -20.71 0.54
N GLU A 138 -1.51 -20.44 1.69
CA GLU A 138 -1.43 -21.29 2.89
C GLU A 138 -1.96 -22.71 2.64
N ALA A 139 -2.88 -22.89 1.68
CA ALA A 139 -3.38 -24.21 1.28
C ALA A 139 -2.42 -24.98 0.38
N ASP A 140 -1.60 -24.28 -0.41
CA ASP A 140 -0.64 -24.85 -1.36
C ASP A 140 0.75 -25.10 -0.71
N LEU A 141 1.07 -24.41 0.38
CA LEU A 141 2.37 -24.46 1.06
C LEU A 141 2.39 -25.44 2.25
N ASP A 142 3.55 -26.04 2.48
CA ASP A 142 3.86 -26.63 3.79
C ASP A 142 4.41 -25.57 4.76
N ALA A 143 4.56 -25.92 6.05
CA ALA A 143 4.97 -24.96 7.07
C ALA A 143 6.40 -24.42 6.85
N ARG A 144 7.29 -25.22 6.25
CA ARG A 144 8.66 -24.80 5.96
C ARG A 144 8.68 -23.86 4.77
N ASP A 145 7.96 -24.20 3.70
CA ASP A 145 7.89 -23.37 2.50
C ASP A 145 7.25 -22.00 2.80
N ALA A 146 6.26 -21.97 3.69
CA ALA A 146 5.66 -20.73 4.17
C ALA A 146 6.65 -19.84 4.95
N GLU A 147 7.44 -20.42 5.86
CA GLU A 147 8.48 -19.70 6.61
C GLU A 147 9.56 -19.13 5.66
N GLU A 148 10.02 -19.95 4.69
CA GLU A 148 11.00 -19.52 3.70
C GLU A 148 10.47 -18.38 2.80
N LEU A 149 9.19 -18.43 2.43
CA LEU A 149 8.54 -17.38 1.64
C LEU A 149 8.43 -16.06 2.43
N GLU A 150 8.00 -16.10 3.70
CA GLU A 150 7.92 -14.89 4.53
C GLU A 150 9.29 -14.26 4.77
N ASP A 151 10.31 -15.07 5.03
CA ASP A 151 11.67 -14.58 5.21
C ASP A 151 12.21 -13.94 3.94
N ALA A 152 11.90 -14.50 2.77
CA ALA A 152 12.26 -13.92 1.48
C ALA A 152 11.59 -12.55 1.26
N VAL A 153 10.27 -12.45 1.46
CA VAL A 153 9.54 -11.18 1.33
C VAL A 153 10.09 -10.15 2.32
N ARG A 154 10.23 -10.51 3.60
CA ARG A 154 10.74 -9.63 4.65
C ARG A 154 12.13 -9.09 4.33
N ALA A 155 13.04 -9.95 3.86
CA ALA A 155 14.40 -9.54 3.52
C ALA A 155 14.41 -8.53 2.35
N VAL A 156 13.60 -8.76 1.32
CA VAL A 156 13.56 -7.87 0.15
C VAL A 156 12.86 -6.55 0.50
N VAL A 157 11.75 -6.56 1.23
CA VAL A 157 11.11 -5.33 1.73
C VAL A 157 12.12 -4.49 2.51
N HIS A 158 12.83 -5.09 3.48
CA HIS A 158 13.82 -4.37 4.27
C HIS A 158 14.93 -3.74 3.42
N ASN A 159 15.43 -4.46 2.41
CA ASN A 159 16.48 -3.97 1.51
C ASN A 159 15.98 -2.85 0.59
N THR A 160 14.76 -2.98 0.06
CA THR A 160 14.14 -1.96 -0.80
C THR A 160 13.94 -0.67 -0.02
N GLN A 161 13.37 -0.73 1.19
CA GLN A 161 13.16 0.44 2.04
C GLN A 161 14.49 1.09 2.47
N SER A 162 15.47 0.29 2.91
CA SER A 162 16.80 0.82 3.28
C SER A 162 17.48 1.54 2.11
N SER A 163 17.29 1.06 0.88
CA SER A 163 17.86 1.69 -0.31
C SER A 163 17.25 3.07 -0.61
N LEU A 164 15.95 3.24 -0.31
CA LEU A 164 15.26 4.53 -0.45
C LEU A 164 15.76 5.53 0.60
N ASP A 165 15.91 5.11 1.86
CA ASP A 165 16.47 5.96 2.93
C ASP A 165 17.86 6.51 2.58
N PHE A 166 18.70 5.71 1.90
CA PHE A 166 20.03 6.16 1.44
C PHE A 166 19.99 7.13 0.26
N GLN A 167 18.90 7.15 -0.53
CA GLN A 167 18.74 8.08 -1.65
C GLN A 167 18.17 9.45 -1.23
N GLU A 168 17.51 9.52 -0.07
CA GLU A 168 16.93 10.75 0.48
C GLU A 168 17.85 11.51 1.47
N ALA A 169 19.02 10.95 1.81
CA ALA A 169 20.02 11.52 2.75
C ALA A 169 21.14 12.34 2.07
#